data_AF-A0A5E4IKF5-F1
#
_entry.id   AF-A0A5E4IKF5-F1
#
_cell.length_a   1.000
_cell.length_b   1.000
_cell.length_c   1.000
_cell.angle_alpha   90.00
_cell.angle_beta   90.00
_cell.angle_gamma   90.00
#
_symmetry.space_group_name_H-M   'P 1'
#
loop_
_entity.id
_entity.type
_entity.pdbx_description
1 polymer ?
#
loop_
_entity_poly.entity_id
_entity_poly.type
_entity_poly.pdbx_seq_one_letter_code
_entity_poly.pdbx_strand_id
1 'polypeptide(L)'
;MTLVLRGGTQQVLDSMERALDDAVHAVADVIEDQRVVPGGGASEVELSLRLREYASTLKGREQLAVAKFAEALEVVPKALAENAGFNSIDKLVELKKLHDTNKRAGLNVYTGKIVDMYDMGVVEPLRVKVQAIQSATDAASLILRIDDVLSSTKKKPEGPGAGGMPGGMPGMGGMVGMPGMGGMGMSGMM
;
A
#
# COMPACT_ATOMS: atom_id res chain seq x y z
N MET A 1 7.77 29.73 6.71
CA MET A 1 9.17 29.29 6.86
C MET A 1 9.67 28.83 5.51
N THR A 2 10.92 29.13 5.14
CA THR A 2 11.53 28.61 3.91
C THR A 2 12.80 27.87 4.29
N LEU A 3 12.87 26.58 3.95
CA LEU A 3 14.07 25.75 4.13
C LEU A 3 14.81 25.65 2.80
N VAL A 4 16.12 25.92 2.81
CA VAL A 4 16.97 25.82 1.61
C VAL A 4 17.76 24.51 1.69
N LEU A 5 17.51 23.61 0.75
CA LEU A 5 18.23 22.33 0.63
C LEU A 5 19.40 22.46 -0.35
N ARG A 6 20.53 21.87 0.01
CA ARG A 6 21.73 21.80 -0.83
C ARG A 6 22.20 20.36 -0.90
N GLY A 7 22.36 19.83 -2.10
CA GLY A 7 22.73 18.44 -2.35
C GLY A 7 23.59 18.33 -3.60
N GLY A 8 24.37 17.26 -3.70
CA GLY A 8 25.29 17.03 -4.82
C GLY A 8 24.61 16.54 -6.11
N THR A 9 23.41 15.98 -6.00
CA THR A 9 22.59 15.50 -7.13
C THR A 9 21.11 15.75 -6.86
N GLN A 10 20.29 15.77 -7.93
CA GLN A 10 18.85 15.93 -7.81
C GLN A 10 18.20 14.80 -6.99
N GLN A 11 18.65 13.56 -7.18
CA GLN A 11 18.12 12.39 -6.45
C GLN A 11 18.30 12.50 -4.94
N VAL A 12 19.43 13.08 -4.51
CA VAL A 12 19.69 13.35 -3.08
C VAL A 12 18.77 14.45 -2.59
N LEU A 13 18.61 15.54 -3.36
CA LEU A 13 17.69 16.63 -3.01
C LEU A 13 16.25 16.14 -2.84
N ASP A 14 15.74 15.35 -3.78
CA ASP A 14 14.38 14.81 -3.73
C ASP A 14 14.17 13.91 -2.50
N SER A 15 15.21 13.18 -2.10
CA SER A 15 15.16 12.31 -0.92
C SER A 15 15.21 13.11 0.39
N MET A 16 15.99 14.19 0.42
CA MET A 16 16.06 15.11 1.55
C MET A 16 14.75 15.89 1.73
N GLU A 17 14.14 16.33 0.62
CA GLU A 17 12.84 17.01 0.64
C GLU A 17 11.76 16.13 1.26
N ARG A 18 11.62 14.88 0.77
CA ARG A 18 10.67 13.90 1.34
C ARG A 18 10.92 13.66 2.82
N ALA A 19 12.16 13.40 3.22
CA ALA A 19 12.50 13.13 4.61
C ALA A 19 12.21 14.32 5.54
N LEU A 20 12.40 15.55 5.06
CA LEU A 20 12.07 16.76 5.82
C LEU A 20 10.57 16.98 5.90
N ASP A 21 9.83 16.74 4.82
CA ASP A 21 8.37 16.82 4.82
C ASP A 21 7.78 15.84 5.84
N ASP A 22 8.23 14.58 5.82
CA ASP A 22 7.83 13.55 6.79
C ASP A 22 8.17 13.96 8.23
N ALA A 23 9.38 14.49 8.46
CA ALA A 23 9.82 14.90 9.80
C ALA A 23 9.01 16.08 10.35
N VAL A 24 8.71 17.07 9.51
CA VAL A 24 7.91 18.24 9.91
C VAL A 24 6.49 17.83 10.25
N HIS A 25 5.85 16.98 9.43
CA HIS A 25 4.51 16.46 9.71
C HIS A 25 4.50 15.61 10.99
N ALA A 26 5.47 14.71 11.17
CA ALA A 26 5.55 13.91 12.40
C ALA A 26 5.68 14.77 13.66
N VAL A 27 6.47 15.85 13.61
CA VAL A 27 6.59 16.80 14.73
C VAL A 27 5.31 17.60 14.93
N ALA A 28 4.66 18.04 13.85
CA ALA A 28 3.39 18.75 13.93
C ALA A 28 2.31 17.89 14.61
N ASP A 29 2.19 16.62 14.21
CA ASP A 29 1.29 15.65 14.82
C ASP A 29 1.51 15.52 16.34
N VAL A 30 2.77 15.46 16.77
CA VAL A 30 3.11 15.36 18.19
C VAL A 30 2.81 16.64 18.95
N ILE A 31 3.03 17.81 18.35
CA ILE A 31 2.72 19.10 18.98
C ILE A 31 1.21 19.27 19.16
N GLU A 32 0.42 18.89 18.16
CA GLU A 32 -1.04 18.99 18.20
C GLU A 32 -1.67 18.01 19.18
N ASP A 33 -1.28 16.73 19.13
CA ASP A 33 -1.95 15.67 19.88
C ASP A 33 -1.29 15.40 21.24
N GLN A 34 -0.07 15.88 21.47
CA GLN A 34 0.73 15.70 22.68
C GLN A 34 0.91 14.23 23.11
N ARG A 35 0.86 13.30 22.16
CA ARG A 35 0.90 11.86 22.43
C ARG A 35 1.82 11.14 21.46
N VAL A 36 2.75 10.38 22.03
CA VAL A 36 3.70 9.52 21.32
C VAL A 36 3.68 8.11 21.87
N VAL A 37 4.17 7.18 21.06
CA VAL A 37 4.35 5.77 21.43
C VAL A 37 5.76 5.30 21.08
N PRO A 38 6.30 4.27 21.76
CA PRO A 38 7.60 3.70 21.42
C PRO A 38 7.57 3.09 20.00
N GLY A 39 8.60 3.43 19.21
CA GLY A 39 8.75 2.93 17.85
C GLY A 39 9.39 1.53 17.78
N GLY A 40 10.09 1.24 16.68
CA GLY A 40 10.85 -0.01 16.52
C GLY A 40 10.01 -1.29 16.60
N GLY A 41 8.72 -1.20 16.27
CA GLY A 41 7.78 -2.33 16.37
C GLY A 41 7.27 -2.62 17.78
N ALA A 42 7.66 -1.85 18.81
CA ALA A 42 7.25 -2.08 20.19
C ALA A 42 5.73 -1.97 20.35
N SER A 43 5.13 -0.92 19.77
CA SER A 43 3.69 -0.67 19.85
C SER A 43 2.86 -1.82 19.26
N GLU A 44 3.28 -2.37 18.12
CA GLU A 44 2.59 -3.47 17.45
C GLU A 44 2.72 -4.80 18.22
N VAL A 45 3.89 -5.05 18.81
CA VAL A 45 4.10 -6.22 19.69
C VAL A 45 3.20 -6.14 20.91
N GLU A 46 3.16 -4.99 21.60
CA GLU A 46 2.31 -4.79 22.77
C GLU A 46 0.82 -4.98 22.43
N LEU A 47 0.37 -4.41 21.30
CA LEU A 47 -0.99 -4.58 20.83
C LEU A 47 -1.30 -6.05 20.51
N SER A 48 -0.39 -6.76 19.84
CA SER A 48 -0.54 -8.19 19.55
C SER A 48 -0.72 -9.02 20.84
N LEU A 49 0.10 -8.78 21.86
CA LEU A 49 0.01 -9.49 23.13
C LEU A 49 -1.33 -9.23 23.83
N ARG A 50 -1.73 -7.96 23.96
CA ARG A 50 -3.02 -7.60 24.59
C ARG A 50 -4.22 -8.12 23.84
N LEU A 51 -4.18 -8.13 22.51
CA LEU A 51 -5.26 -8.68 21.70
C LEU A 51 -5.35 -10.20 21.83
N ARG A 52 -4.22 -10.91 22.01
CA ARG A 52 -4.23 -12.35 22.32
C ARG A 52 -4.84 -12.62 23.69
N GLU A 53 -4.51 -11.81 24.69
CA GLU A 53 -5.15 -11.89 26.01
C GLU A 53 -6.65 -11.63 25.90
N TYR A 54 -7.06 -10.59 25.19
CA TYR A 54 -8.47 -10.30 24.94
C TYR A 54 -9.18 -11.45 24.21
N ALA A 55 -8.55 -12.03 23.18
CA ALA A 55 -9.10 -13.19 22.47
C ALA A 55 -9.37 -14.37 23.40
N SER A 56 -8.54 -14.59 24.44
CA SER A 56 -8.75 -15.67 25.42
C SER A 56 -10.02 -15.51 26.27
N THR A 57 -10.57 -14.30 26.34
CA THR A 57 -11.83 -14.01 27.05
C THR A 57 -13.07 -14.26 26.19
N LEU A 58 -12.88 -14.38 24.87
CA LEU A 58 -13.95 -14.59 23.89
C LEU A 58 -14.20 -16.09 23.65
N LYS A 59 -15.33 -16.42 23.01
CA LYS A 59 -15.69 -17.79 22.65
C LYS A 59 -16.09 -17.87 21.17
N GLY A 60 -15.93 -19.06 20.59
CA GLY A 60 -16.39 -19.34 19.23
C GLY A 60 -15.53 -18.66 18.16
N ARG A 61 -16.16 -18.19 17.09
CA ARG A 61 -15.46 -17.69 15.88
C ARG A 61 -14.76 -16.34 16.11
N GLU A 62 -15.28 -15.51 17.00
CA GLU A 62 -14.70 -14.19 17.30
C GLU A 62 -13.32 -14.31 17.93
N GLN A 63 -13.12 -15.29 18.82
CA GLN A 63 -11.82 -15.59 19.41
C GLN A 63 -10.75 -15.84 18.32
N LEU A 64 -11.09 -16.63 17.30
CA LEU A 64 -10.18 -16.93 16.19
C LEU A 64 -9.85 -15.68 15.36
N ALA A 65 -10.86 -14.85 15.09
CA ALA A 65 -10.69 -13.61 14.34
C ALA A 65 -9.76 -12.63 15.08
N VAL A 66 -9.98 -12.41 16.38
CA VAL A 66 -9.14 -11.52 17.19
C VAL A 66 -7.72 -12.06 17.30
N ALA A 67 -7.55 -13.38 17.50
CA ALA A 67 -6.23 -14.00 17.54
C ALA A 67 -5.45 -13.83 16.22
N LYS A 68 -6.14 -13.91 15.08
CA LYS A 68 -5.53 -13.67 13.76
C LYS A 68 -5.23 -12.20 13.49
N PHE A 69 -6.08 -11.29 13.95
CA PHE A 69 -5.79 -9.86 13.89
C PHE A 69 -4.53 -9.52 14.73
N ALA A 70 -4.42 -10.08 15.93
CA ALA A 70 -3.23 -9.93 16.76
C ALA A 70 -1.95 -10.47 16.09
N GLU A 71 -2.03 -11.63 15.44
CA GLU A 71 -0.92 -12.19 14.65
C GLU A 71 -0.54 -11.30 13.47
N ALA A 72 -1.52 -10.69 12.79
CA ALA A 72 -1.27 -9.80 11.65
C ALA A 72 -0.46 -8.56 12.05
N LEU A 73 -0.65 -8.01 13.25
CA LEU A 73 0.15 -6.88 13.74
C LEU A 73 1.64 -7.23 13.87
N GLU A 74 1.99 -8.51 14.10
CA GLU A 74 3.38 -8.96 14.18
C GLU A 74 4.11 -8.85 12.82
N VAL A 75 3.41 -8.56 11.70
CA VAL A 75 4.05 -8.36 10.39
C VAL A 75 4.98 -7.15 10.37
N VAL A 76 4.66 -6.09 11.12
CA VAL A 76 5.44 -4.86 11.15
C VAL A 76 6.83 -5.08 11.77
N PRO A 77 6.97 -5.63 12.99
CA PRO A 77 8.28 -5.95 13.56
C PRO A 77 9.03 -7.04 12.76
N LYS A 78 8.33 -8.00 12.14
CA LYS A 78 8.96 -8.99 11.25
C LYS A 78 9.60 -8.33 10.03
N ALA A 79 8.84 -7.47 9.34
CA ALA A 79 9.32 -6.75 8.16
C ALA A 79 10.48 -5.80 8.52
N LEU A 80 10.42 -5.13 9.68
CA LEU A 80 11.54 -4.32 10.17
C LEU A 80 12.81 -5.15 10.37
N ALA A 81 12.70 -6.32 10.99
CA ALA A 81 13.83 -7.22 11.19
C ALA A 81 14.40 -7.75 9.86
N GLU A 82 13.53 -8.16 8.94
CA GLU A 82 13.90 -8.66 7.62
C GLU A 82 14.61 -7.59 6.78
N ASN A 83 14.04 -6.38 6.72
CA ASN A 83 14.65 -5.25 6.00
C ASN A 83 16.01 -4.84 6.57
N ALA A 84 16.24 -5.10 7.86
CA ALA A 84 17.51 -4.87 8.53
C ALA A 84 18.49 -6.05 8.42
N GLY A 85 18.10 -7.15 7.76
CA GLY A 85 18.94 -8.33 7.56
C GLY A 85 19.03 -9.28 8.77
N PHE A 86 18.12 -9.16 9.73
CA PHE A 86 18.05 -10.04 10.91
C PHE A 86 17.06 -11.19 10.71
N ASN A 87 17.21 -12.24 11.52
CA ASN A 87 16.21 -13.29 11.61
C ASN A 87 14.93 -12.75 12.27
N SER A 88 13.87 -12.61 11.48
CA SER A 88 12.59 -12.03 11.90
C SER A 88 11.88 -12.84 12.98
N ILE A 89 12.02 -14.16 12.98
CA ILE A 89 11.43 -15.05 13.98
C ILE A 89 12.14 -14.88 15.32
N ASP A 90 13.47 -14.93 15.32
CA ASP A 90 14.27 -14.80 16.55
C ASP A 90 14.03 -13.44 17.20
N LYS A 91 14.01 -12.37 16.40
CA LYS A 91 13.79 -11.01 16.92
C LYS A 91 12.38 -10.80 17.45
N LEU A 92 11.36 -11.38 16.80
CA LEU A 92 10.00 -11.29 17.31
C LEU A 92 9.83 -12.05 18.63
N VAL A 93 10.44 -13.23 18.76
CA VAL A 93 10.40 -14.00 20.02
C VAL A 93 11.08 -13.22 21.15
N GLU A 94 12.25 -12.63 20.86
CA GLU A 94 12.99 -11.79 21.81
C GLU A 94 12.17 -10.54 22.22
N LEU A 95 11.48 -9.88 21.28
CA LEU A 95 10.60 -8.74 21.53
C LEU A 95 9.45 -9.13 22.46
N LYS A 96 8.72 -10.19 22.13
CA LYS A 96 7.57 -10.66 22.92
C LYS A 96 7.97 -11.02 24.34
N LYS A 97 9.11 -11.68 24.52
CA LYS A 97 9.65 -12.03 25.84
C LYS A 97 9.97 -10.79 26.68
N LEU A 98 10.55 -9.75 26.07
CA LEU A 98 10.90 -8.53 26.81
C LEU A 98 9.68 -7.69 27.16
N HIS A 99 8.62 -7.75 26.36
CA HIS A 99 7.37 -7.02 26.61
C HIS A 99 6.63 -7.44 27.90
N ASP A 100 6.89 -8.62 28.44
CA ASP A 100 6.39 -9.03 29.77
C ASP A 100 6.87 -8.08 30.88
N THR A 101 8.03 -7.44 30.69
CA THR A 101 8.68 -6.57 31.68
C THR A 101 8.82 -5.12 31.21
N ASN A 102 9.05 -4.90 29.91
CA ASN A 102 9.18 -3.58 29.32
C ASN A 102 8.37 -3.47 28.02
N LYS A 103 7.24 -2.77 28.10
CA LYS A 103 6.31 -2.51 26.99
C LYS A 103 6.84 -1.52 25.95
N ARG A 104 8.00 -0.91 26.19
CA ARG A 104 8.67 0.05 25.30
C ARG A 104 9.83 -0.60 24.54
N ALA A 105 10.07 -1.88 24.76
CA ALA A 105 11.14 -2.63 24.11
C ALA A 105 10.88 -2.77 22.60
N GLY A 106 11.74 -2.18 21.77
CA GLY A 106 11.65 -2.29 20.32
C GLY A 106 12.95 -2.78 19.70
N LEU A 107 12.91 -3.10 18.41
CA LEU A 107 14.09 -3.50 17.65
C LEU A 107 14.88 -2.27 17.19
N ASN A 108 16.11 -2.13 17.66
CA ASN A 108 17.06 -1.21 17.06
C ASN A 108 17.64 -1.84 15.79
N VAL A 109 17.18 -1.37 14.63
CA VAL A 109 17.57 -1.92 13.31
C VAL A 109 19.05 -1.73 12.96
N TYR A 110 19.76 -0.81 13.61
CA TYR A 110 21.19 -0.61 13.37
C TYR A 110 22.07 -1.60 14.12
N THR A 111 21.64 -2.02 15.31
CA THR A 111 22.43 -2.91 16.18
C THR A 111 21.87 -4.32 16.29
N GLY A 112 20.63 -4.53 15.85
CA GLY A 112 19.88 -5.77 16.03
C GLY A 112 19.50 -6.06 17.48
N LYS A 113 19.74 -5.13 18.40
CA LYS A 113 19.41 -5.30 19.82
C LYS A 113 18.01 -4.80 20.12
N ILE A 114 17.38 -5.44 21.10
CA ILE A 114 16.13 -4.95 21.65
C ILE A 114 16.45 -4.01 22.80
N VAL A 115 15.92 -2.79 22.72
CA VAL A 115 16.20 -1.71 23.67
C VAL A 115 14.92 -0.94 23.97
N ASP A 116 14.90 -0.20 25.07
CA ASP A 116 13.81 0.74 25.35
C ASP A 116 13.84 1.86 24.30
N MET A 117 12.82 1.89 23.44
CA MET A 117 12.75 2.84 22.33
C MET A 117 12.48 4.26 22.81
N TYR A 118 11.80 4.41 23.94
CA TYR A 118 11.52 5.72 24.50
C TYR A 118 12.80 6.35 25.03
N ASP A 119 13.60 5.59 25.78
CA ASP A 119 14.89 6.07 26.31
C ASP A 119 15.92 6.31 25.20
N MET A 120 15.83 5.55 24.10
CA MET A 120 16.64 5.78 22.89
C MET A 120 16.19 7.01 22.08
N GLY A 121 15.02 7.57 22.39
CA GLY A 121 14.43 8.71 21.65
C GLY A 121 13.76 8.33 20.33
N VAL A 122 13.50 7.03 20.11
CA VAL A 122 12.80 6.51 18.92
C VAL A 122 11.31 6.40 19.24
N VAL A 123 10.58 7.46 18.90
CA VAL A 123 9.14 7.58 19.16
C VAL A 123 8.37 7.87 17.88
N GLU A 124 7.10 7.48 17.87
CA GLU A 124 6.19 7.72 16.76
C GLU A 124 4.94 8.47 17.25
N PRO A 125 4.35 9.37 16.44
CA PRO A 125 3.09 10.02 16.79
C PRO A 125 1.99 8.97 16.93
N LEU A 126 1.20 9.05 18.00
CA LEU A 126 0.11 8.09 18.21
C LEU A 126 -0.91 8.11 17.07
N ARG A 127 -1.22 9.30 16.55
CA ARG A 127 -2.19 9.51 15.47
C ARG A 127 -1.87 8.68 14.23
N VAL A 128 -0.61 8.67 13.82
CA VAL A 128 -0.13 7.88 12.67
C VAL A 128 -0.43 6.40 12.87
N LYS A 129 -0.14 5.85 14.07
CA LYS A 129 -0.40 4.43 14.38
C LYS A 129 -1.88 4.09 14.37
N VAL A 130 -2.70 4.95 14.98
CA VAL A 130 -4.16 4.74 15.04
C VAL A 130 -4.74 4.76 13.63
N GLN A 131 -4.39 5.76 12.82
CA GLN A 131 -4.86 5.87 11.44
C GLN A 131 -4.39 4.69 10.59
N ALA A 132 -3.12 4.28 10.69
CA ALA A 132 -2.60 3.14 9.94
C ALA A 132 -3.40 1.86 10.22
N ILE A 133 -3.69 1.55 11.49
CA ILE A 133 -4.46 0.36 11.87
C ILE A 133 -5.92 0.49 11.39
N GLN A 134 -6.54 1.65 11.54
CA GLN A 134 -7.91 1.91 11.08
C GLN A 134 -8.03 1.74 9.57
N SER A 135 -7.19 2.43 8.80
CA SER A 135 -7.20 2.35 7.33
C SER A 135 -6.90 0.93 6.83
N ALA A 136 -5.95 0.22 7.44
CA ALA A 136 -5.68 -1.18 7.10
C ALA A 136 -6.90 -2.08 7.39
N THR A 137 -7.58 -1.85 8.50
CA THR A 137 -8.79 -2.62 8.90
C THR A 137 -9.95 -2.35 7.94
N ASP A 138 -10.17 -1.09 7.56
CA ASP A 138 -11.22 -0.71 6.61
C ASP A 138 -10.96 -1.30 5.22
N ALA A 139 -9.71 -1.22 4.74
CA ALA A 139 -9.30 -1.81 3.47
C ALA A 139 -9.47 -3.33 3.46
N ALA A 140 -9.03 -4.02 4.52
CA ALA A 140 -9.21 -5.46 4.65
C ALA A 140 -10.70 -5.84 4.69
N SER A 141 -11.51 -5.08 5.43
CA SER A 141 -12.96 -5.29 5.53
C SER A 141 -13.66 -5.10 4.19
N LEU A 142 -13.24 -4.10 3.40
CA LEU A 142 -13.76 -3.88 2.05
C LEU A 142 -13.49 -5.09 1.16
N ILE A 143 -12.25 -5.58 1.14
CA ILE A 143 -11.85 -6.73 0.31
C ILE A 143 -12.60 -7.99 0.72
N LEU A 144 -12.70 -8.26 2.03
CA LEU A 144 -13.39 -9.45 2.56
C LEU A 144 -14.90 -9.49 2.28
N ARG A 145 -15.51 -8.34 1.97
CA ARG A 145 -16.94 -8.23 1.62
C ARG A 145 -17.22 -8.46 0.13
N ILE A 146 -16.19 -8.52 -0.72
CA ILE A 146 -16.37 -8.76 -2.14
C ILE A 146 -16.47 -10.26 -2.35
N ASP A 147 -17.65 -10.74 -2.70
CA ASP A 147 -17.87 -12.16 -3.03
C ASP A 147 -17.45 -12.49 -4.47
N ASP A 148 -17.75 -11.60 -5.42
CA ASP A 148 -17.49 -11.81 -6.86
C ASP A 148 -17.12 -10.51 -7.61
N VAL A 149 -16.27 -10.63 -8.62
CA VAL A 149 -15.90 -9.54 -9.53
C VAL A 149 -16.45 -9.82 -10.93
N LEU A 150 -17.43 -9.04 -11.36
CA LEU A 150 -17.98 -9.13 -12.71
C LEU A 150 -17.24 -8.18 -13.65
N SER A 151 -16.51 -8.73 -14.62
CA SER A 151 -15.87 -7.96 -15.68
C SER A 151 -16.66 -8.10 -16.98
N SER A 152 -17.18 -6.99 -17.50
CA SER A 152 -17.80 -6.94 -18.83
C SER A 152 -16.86 -6.24 -19.81
N THR A 153 -16.29 -7.02 -20.73
CA THR A 153 -15.67 -6.44 -21.93
C THR A 153 -16.80 -6.07 -22.89
N LYS A 154 -16.89 -4.80 -23.29
CA LYS A 154 -17.82 -4.37 -24.34
C LYS A 154 -17.51 -5.18 -25.60
N LYS A 155 -18.44 -6.04 -26.02
CA LYS A 155 -18.39 -6.60 -27.39
C LYS A 155 -18.39 -5.42 -28.36
N LYS A 156 -17.44 -5.39 -29.30
CA LYS A 156 -17.49 -4.46 -30.44
C LYS A 156 -18.87 -4.61 -31.09
N PRO A 157 -19.59 -3.52 -31.39
CA PRO A 157 -20.85 -3.61 -32.10
C PRO A 157 -20.58 -4.32 -33.43
N GLU A 158 -21.25 -5.45 -33.66
CA GLU A 158 -21.34 -6.05 -34.97
C GLU A 158 -22.00 -5.01 -35.89
N GLY A 159 -21.28 -4.59 -36.92
CA GLY A 159 -21.75 -3.57 -37.86
C GLY A 159 -23.08 -4.00 -38.47
N PRO A 160 -23.96 -3.06 -38.83
CA PRO A 160 -25.28 -3.38 -39.36
C PRO A 160 -25.14 -4.31 -40.56
N GLY A 161 -25.66 -5.52 -40.40
CA GLY A 161 -25.80 -6.48 -41.49
C GLY A 161 -26.51 -5.82 -42.65
N ALA A 162 -25.97 -6.01 -43.86
CA ALA A 162 -26.54 -5.52 -45.09
C ALA A 162 -27.93 -6.15 -45.33
N GLY A 163 -28.96 -5.56 -44.73
CA GLY A 163 -30.37 -5.81 -45.02
C GLY A 163 -30.73 -5.06 -46.28
N GLY A 164 -31.06 -5.82 -47.33
CA GLY A 164 -31.35 -5.31 -48.67
C GLY A 164 -32.52 -4.31 -48.69
N MET A 165 -32.38 -3.30 -49.55
CA MET A 165 -33.46 -2.37 -49.86
C MET A 165 -34.04 -2.69 -51.26
N PRO A 166 -35.37 -2.64 -51.44
CA PRO A 166 -36.06 -3.09 -52.64
C PRO A 166 -35.96 -2.08 -53.79
N GLY A 167 -36.02 -2.58 -55.03
CA GLY A 167 -35.80 -1.82 -56.26
C GLY A 167 -36.89 -0.83 -56.67
N GLY A 168 -36.54 0.03 -57.63
CA GLY A 168 -37.46 0.93 -58.34
C GLY A 168 -36.74 2.01 -59.17
N MET A 169 -36.55 1.72 -60.46
CA MET A 169 -35.93 2.44 -61.61
C MET A 169 -36.69 3.74 -62.02
N PRO A 170 -36.39 4.55 -63.09
CA PRO A 170 -35.26 4.64 -64.06
C PRO A 170 -34.67 6.05 -64.35
N GLY A 171 -33.53 6.07 -65.05
CA GLY A 171 -33.06 7.18 -65.92
C GLY A 171 -31.81 7.90 -65.38
N MET A 172 -30.82 8.33 -66.18
CA MET A 172 -30.69 8.44 -67.63
C MET A 172 -29.22 8.83 -67.92
N GLY A 173 -28.60 8.23 -68.94
CA GLY A 173 -27.60 8.87 -69.80
C GLY A 173 -26.12 8.91 -69.37
N GLY A 174 -25.24 8.56 -70.31
CA GLY A 174 -24.01 9.36 -70.51
C GLY A 174 -22.66 8.66 -70.29
N MET A 175 -22.32 7.77 -71.21
CA MET A 175 -20.98 7.28 -71.57
C MET A 175 -19.88 8.36 -71.62
N VAL A 176 -18.78 8.23 -70.85
CA VAL A 176 -17.38 8.65 -71.16
C VAL A 176 -16.48 7.89 -70.15
N GLY A 177 -15.62 6.92 -70.50
CA GLY A 177 -14.29 7.09 -71.10
C GLY A 177 -13.22 6.46 -70.19
N MET A 178 -12.57 5.38 -70.66
CA MET A 178 -11.26 4.87 -70.19
C MET A 178 -10.13 5.84 -70.62
N PRO A 179 -8.83 5.66 -70.28
CA PRO A 179 -8.15 4.80 -69.30
C PRO A 179 -7.01 5.51 -68.49
N GLY A 180 -6.32 4.81 -67.59
CA GLY A 180 -4.99 5.19 -67.05
C GLY A 180 -4.79 4.67 -65.62
N MET A 181 -4.12 3.54 -65.37
CA MET A 181 -2.67 3.25 -65.49
C MET A 181 -1.83 4.10 -64.52
N GLY A 182 -1.22 3.43 -63.54
CA GLY A 182 0.00 3.91 -62.87
C GLY A 182 0.01 3.78 -61.34
N GLY A 183 1.02 3.08 -60.83
CA GLY A 183 1.64 3.48 -59.56
C GLY A 183 1.70 2.43 -58.45
N MET A 184 2.64 1.49 -58.57
CA MET A 184 3.28 0.79 -57.46
C MET A 184 3.82 1.79 -56.42
N GLY A 185 3.76 1.40 -55.13
CA GLY A 185 4.42 2.10 -54.04
C GLY A 185 4.46 1.27 -52.77
N MET A 186 5.25 0.20 -52.81
CA MET A 186 5.59 -0.66 -51.67
C MET A 186 7.01 -0.34 -51.23
N SER A 187 7.19 0.10 -49.99
CA SER A 187 8.47 0.31 -49.30
C SER A 187 8.10 0.69 -47.86
N GLY A 188 8.30 -0.13 -46.84
CA GLY A 188 9.58 -0.69 -46.36
C GLY A 188 9.82 -0.05 -44.98
N MET A 189 9.52 -0.76 -43.90
CA MET A 189 10.54 -1.37 -43.02
C MET A 189 11.74 -0.45 -42.78
N MET A 190 11.65 0.32 -41.69
CA MET A 190 12.63 0.41 -40.60
C MET A 190 11.90 0.90 -39.36
#